data_AF-D0R6C1-F1
#
_entry.id   AF-D0R6C1-F1
#
_cell.length_a   1.000
_cell.length_b   1.000
_cell.length_c   1.000
_cell.angle_alpha   90.00
_cell.angle_beta   90.00
_cell.angle_gamma   90.00
#
_symmetry.space_group_name_H-M   'P 1'
#
loop_
_entity.id
_entity.type
_entity.pdbx_description
1 polymer ?
#
loop_
_entity_poly.entity_id
_entity_poly.type
_entity_poly.pdbx_seq_one_letter_code
_entity_poly.pdbx_strand_id
1 'polypeptide(L)'
;MQKIKLSRAVLTNHSGITDIMRKENRLSALRDKMLVFGGLLSIIEILGIGIAFYLYHLNQITSFVIEVLALVVIIFMMALGLSRYYYDNVEYACPNCGDIFIPSFLAFNLAPHTPKFRKLTCPRCGKRSYCLEISRE
;
A
#
# COMPACT_ATOMS: atom_id res chain seq x y z
N MET A 1 12.65 -16.92 -7.23
CA MET A 1 13.19 -15.67 -6.65
C MET A 1 14.16 -15.05 -7.64
N GLN A 2 13.75 -13.98 -8.32
CA GLN A 2 14.50 -13.40 -9.44
C GLN A 2 15.55 -12.44 -8.88
N LYS A 3 16.84 -12.74 -9.07
CA LYS A 3 17.96 -11.92 -8.58
C LYS A 3 17.91 -10.55 -9.27
N ILE A 4 17.64 -9.50 -8.51
CA ILE A 4 17.90 -8.13 -8.92
C ILE A 4 19.38 -8.08 -9.33
N LYS A 5 19.68 -7.76 -10.59
CA LYS A 5 21.05 -7.53 -11.06
C LYS A 5 21.55 -6.20 -10.49
N LEU A 6 21.76 -6.15 -9.17
CA LEU A 6 22.46 -5.05 -8.54
C LEU A 6 23.94 -5.24 -8.84
N SER A 7 24.50 -4.37 -9.68
CA SER A 7 25.91 -4.43 -10.08
C SER A 7 26.81 -4.44 -8.84
N ARG A 8 27.78 -5.36 -8.80
CA ARG A 8 28.80 -5.44 -7.72
C ARG A 8 29.48 -4.09 -7.48
N ALA A 9 29.65 -3.28 -8.53
CA ALA A 9 30.26 -1.95 -8.44
C ALA A 9 29.41 -0.93 -7.65
N VAL A 10 28.08 -1.07 -7.66
CA VAL A 10 27.15 -0.23 -6.88
C VAL A 10 27.22 -0.60 -5.40
N LEU A 11 27.37 -1.89 -5.10
CA LEU A 11 27.48 -2.42 -3.74
C LEU A 11 28.85 -2.14 -3.09
N THR A 12 29.90 -1.90 -3.87
CA THR A 12 31.23 -1.55 -3.32
C THR A 12 31.40 -0.05 -3.08
N ASN A 13 30.47 0.78 -3.54
CA ASN A 13 30.51 2.22 -3.31
C ASN A 13 29.71 2.59 -2.06
N HIS A 14 30.35 3.26 -1.10
CA HIS A 14 29.72 3.72 0.14
C HIS A 14 28.50 4.63 -0.12
N SER A 15 28.52 5.45 -1.17
CA SER A 15 27.37 6.30 -1.51
C SER A 15 26.18 5.50 -2.07
N GLY A 16 26.44 4.44 -2.85
CA GLY A 16 25.40 3.58 -3.40
C GLY A 16 24.69 2.76 -2.34
N ILE A 17 25.44 2.23 -1.37
CA ILE A 17 24.87 1.48 -0.24
C ILE A 17 24.00 2.39 0.63
N THR A 18 24.48 3.60 0.95
CA THR A 18 23.74 4.55 1.80
C THR A 18 22.44 5.03 1.16
N ASP A 19 22.41 5.22 -0.17
CA ASP A 19 21.17 5.60 -0.87
C ASP A 19 20.11 4.48 -0.85
N ILE A 20 20.52 3.24 -1.13
CA ILE A 20 19.61 2.08 -1.09
C ILE A 20 19.05 1.87 0.32
N MET A 21 19.91 1.94 1.35
CA MET A 21 19.47 1.83 2.74
C MET A 21 18.52 2.96 3.12
N ARG A 22 18.78 4.20 2.67
CA ARG A 22 17.89 5.34 2.92
C ARG A 22 16.52 5.12 2.29
N LYS A 23 16.46 4.67 1.02
CA LYS A 23 15.19 4.40 0.31
C LYS A 23 14.40 3.27 0.98
N GLU A 24 15.07 2.20 1.40
CA GLU A 24 14.42 1.10 2.14
C GLU A 24 13.91 1.57 3.50
N ASN A 25 14.68 2.39 4.24
CA ASN A 25 14.27 2.92 5.54
C ASN A 25 13.07 3.89 5.45
N ARG A 26 13.01 4.72 4.39
CA ARG A 26 11.83 5.56 4.10
C ARG A 26 10.60 4.70 3.83
N LEU A 27 10.77 3.63 3.05
CA LEU A 27 9.68 2.74 2.65
C LEU A 27 9.21 1.86 3.82
N SER A 28 10.10 1.42 4.70
CA SER A 28 9.73 0.72 5.94
C SER A 28 8.96 1.63 6.87
N ALA A 29 9.44 2.86 7.10
CA ALA A 29 8.73 3.85 7.93
C ALA A 29 7.33 4.19 7.35
N LEU A 30 7.18 4.23 6.03
CA LEU A 30 5.88 4.38 5.38
C LEU A 30 4.96 3.18 5.68
N ARG A 31 5.45 1.95 5.53
CA ARG A 31 4.70 0.72 5.83
C ARG A 31 4.32 0.62 7.31
N ASP A 32 5.21 1.01 8.21
CA ASP A 32 4.95 1.03 9.65
C ASP A 32 3.82 2.01 9.98
N LYS A 33 3.83 3.21 9.38
CA LYS A 33 2.70 4.15 9.49
C LYS A 33 1.41 3.54 8.95
N MET A 34 1.44 2.87 7.81
CA MET A 34 0.26 2.18 7.26
C MET A 34 -0.27 1.10 8.19
N LEU A 35 0.62 0.33 8.83
CA LEU A 35 0.24 -0.69 9.81
C LEU A 35 -0.41 -0.06 11.04
N VAL A 36 0.13 1.04 11.56
CA VAL A 36 -0.45 1.76 12.70
C VAL A 36 -1.83 2.32 12.35
N PHE A 37 -1.95 3.05 11.23
CA PHE A 37 -3.24 3.61 10.81
C PHE A 37 -4.27 2.53 10.48
N GLY A 38 -3.87 1.45 9.81
CA GLY A 38 -4.74 0.30 9.52
C GLY A 38 -5.19 -0.41 10.79
N GLY A 39 -4.31 -0.56 11.78
CA GLY A 39 -4.65 -1.11 13.09
C GLY A 39 -5.67 -0.26 13.85
N LEU A 40 -5.47 1.06 13.87
CA LEU A 40 -6.42 2.00 14.48
C LEU A 40 -7.79 1.95 13.80
N LEU A 41 -7.83 1.91 12.46
CA LEU A 41 -9.07 1.74 11.70
C LEU A 41 -9.77 0.43 12.05
N SER A 42 -9.03 -0.67 12.14
CA SER A 42 -9.59 -1.98 12.50
C SER A 42 -10.23 -1.98 13.88
N ILE A 43 -9.66 -1.27 14.86
CA ILE A 43 -10.25 -1.12 16.20
C ILE A 43 -11.58 -0.35 16.11
N ILE A 44 -11.63 0.75 15.35
CA ILE A 44 -12.86 1.53 15.13
C ILE A 44 -13.94 0.67 14.47
N GLU A 45 -13.58 -0.13 13.47
CA GLU A 45 -14.50 -1.05 12.80
C GLU A 45 -15.08 -2.09 13.76
N ILE A 46 -14.25 -2.73 14.59
CA ILE A 46 -14.71 -3.72 15.58
C ILE A 46 -15.69 -3.08 16.58
N LEU A 47 -15.38 -1.87 17.07
CA LEU A 47 -16.26 -1.14 17.98
C LEU A 47 -17.58 -0.77 17.30
N GLY A 48 -17.54 -0.25 16.08
CA GLY A 48 -18.72 0.10 15.29
C GLY A 48 -19.62 -1.11 15.00
N ILE A 49 -19.03 -2.25 14.63
CA ILE A 49 -19.77 -3.51 14.44
C ILE A 49 -20.43 -3.96 15.76
N GLY A 50 -19.75 -3.82 16.89
CA GLY A 50 -20.32 -4.11 18.21
C GLY A 50 -21.52 -3.22 18.55
N ILE A 51 -21.44 -1.91 18.26
CA ILE A 51 -22.55 -0.97 18.45
C ILE A 51 -23.72 -1.32 17.52
N ALA A 52 -23.46 -1.57 16.25
CA ALA A 52 -24.48 -1.97 15.29
C ALA A 52 -25.21 -3.25 15.74
N PHE A 53 -24.47 -4.26 16.20
CA PHE A 53 -25.03 -5.50 16.73
C PHE A 53 -25.90 -5.26 17.98
N TYR A 54 -25.47 -4.38 18.89
CA TYR A 54 -26.24 -4.00 20.07
C TYR A 54 -27.56 -3.28 19.70
N LEU A 55 -27.51 -2.31 18.77
CA LEU A 55 -28.69 -1.57 18.29
C LEU A 55 -29.71 -2.51 17.62
N TYR A 56 -29.22 -3.49 16.87
CA TYR A 56 -30.06 -4.52 16.27
C TYR A 56 -30.80 -5.35 17.34
N HIS A 57 -30.10 -5.76 18.41
CA HIS A 57 -30.71 -6.51 19.51
C HIS A 57 -31.76 -5.72 20.31
N LEU A 58 -31.62 -4.39 20.38
CA LEU A 58 -32.62 -3.50 20.97
C LEU A 58 -33.82 -3.23 20.04
N ASN A 59 -33.86 -3.85 18.86
CA ASN A 59 -34.85 -3.62 17.81
C ASN A 59 -34.90 -2.16 17.33
N GLN A 60 -33.79 -1.40 17.48
CA GLN A 60 -33.65 -0.02 17.02
C GLN A 60 -33.18 0.04 15.56
N ILE A 61 -34.03 -0.45 14.65
CA ILE A 61 -33.66 -0.67 13.24
C ILE A 61 -33.21 0.62 12.53
N THR A 62 -33.88 1.76 12.77
CA THR A 62 -33.49 3.03 12.14
C THR A 62 -32.06 3.45 12.53
N SER A 63 -31.73 3.39 13.82
CA SER A 63 -30.39 3.71 14.33
C SER A 63 -29.35 2.72 13.79
N PHE A 64 -29.67 1.43 13.75
CA PHE A 64 -28.81 0.41 13.18
C PHE A 64 -28.45 0.69 11.71
N VAL A 65 -29.45 1.04 10.87
CA VAL A 65 -29.21 1.33 9.44
C VAL A 65 -28.33 2.58 9.28
N ILE A 66 -28.59 3.64 10.06
CA ILE A 66 -27.78 4.87 10.03
C ILE A 66 -26.33 4.57 10.44
N GLU A 67 -26.13 3.82 11.51
CA GLU A 67 -24.81 3.41 12.02
C GLU A 67 -24.01 2.65 10.95
N VAL A 68 -24.63 1.64 10.32
CA VAL A 68 -23.98 0.83 9.28
C VAL A 68 -23.62 1.68 8.05
N LEU A 69 -24.52 2.57 7.61
CA LEU A 69 -24.24 3.46 6.49
C LEU A 69 -23.10 4.42 6.81
N ALA A 70 -23.08 4.98 8.01
CA ALA A 70 -22.01 5.86 8.47
C ALA A 70 -20.66 5.11 8.51
N LEU A 71 -20.62 3.90 9.05
CA LEU A 71 -19.41 3.08 9.09
C LEU A 71 -18.89 2.77 7.68
N VAL A 72 -19.75 2.35 6.75
CA VAL A 72 -19.34 2.07 5.37
C VAL A 72 -18.73 3.29 4.69
N VAL A 73 -19.35 4.47 4.86
CA VAL A 73 -18.83 5.72 4.28
C VAL A 73 -17.48 6.09 4.90
N ILE A 74 -17.34 6.03 6.22
CA ILE A 74 -16.10 6.35 6.93
C ILE A 74 -14.96 5.42 6.49
N ILE A 75 -15.20 4.11 6.47
CA ILE A 75 -14.22 3.10 6.08
C ILE A 75 -13.78 3.33 4.63
N PHE A 76 -14.73 3.55 3.72
CA PHE A 76 -14.41 3.77 2.31
C PHE A 76 -13.56 5.03 2.11
N MET A 77 -13.91 6.14 2.76
CA MET A 77 -13.15 7.38 2.67
C MET A 77 -11.73 7.23 3.25
N MET A 78 -11.60 6.56 4.40
CA MET A 78 -10.29 6.32 5.03
C MET A 78 -9.42 5.38 4.20
N ALA A 79 -9.99 4.29 3.65
CA ALA A 79 -9.28 3.36 2.79
C ALA A 79 -8.77 4.03 1.51
N LEU A 80 -9.60 4.88 0.87
CA LEU A 80 -9.17 5.68 -0.28
C LEU A 80 -8.05 6.65 0.09
N GLY A 81 -8.19 7.36 1.21
CA GLY A 81 -7.17 8.30 1.69
C GLY A 81 -5.82 7.63 1.97
N LEU A 82 -5.82 6.51 2.68
CA LEU A 82 -4.61 5.72 2.96
C LEU A 82 -3.99 5.15 1.70
N SER A 83 -4.81 4.61 0.78
CA SER A 83 -4.33 4.10 -0.51
C SER A 83 -3.70 5.22 -1.35
N ARG A 84 -4.34 6.39 -1.41
CA ARG A 84 -3.81 7.58 -2.10
C ARG A 84 -2.49 8.02 -1.49
N TYR A 85 -2.43 8.14 -0.16
CA TYR A 85 -1.22 8.50 0.59
C TYR A 85 -0.06 7.54 0.28
N TYR A 86 -0.29 6.23 0.31
CA TYR A 86 0.75 5.26 -0.01
C TYR A 86 1.20 5.37 -1.48
N TYR A 87 0.23 5.44 -2.40
CA TYR A 87 0.48 5.56 -3.83
C TYR A 87 1.34 6.78 -4.19
N ASP A 88 1.13 7.91 -3.51
CA ASP A 88 1.89 9.14 -3.77
C ASP A 88 3.35 9.07 -3.27
N ASN A 89 3.70 8.07 -2.46
CA ASN A 89 5.04 7.91 -1.88
C ASN A 89 5.84 6.74 -2.50
N VAL A 90 5.28 5.99 -3.45
CA VAL A 90 5.94 4.82 -4.04
C VAL A 90 6.03 4.88 -5.57
N GLU A 91 7.05 4.24 -6.10
CA GLU A 91 7.24 3.98 -7.53
C GLU A 91 7.84 2.58 -7.72
N TYR A 92 7.93 2.13 -8.97
CA TYR A 92 8.24 0.73 -9.28
C TYR A 92 9.39 0.60 -10.27
N ALA A 93 10.39 -0.23 -9.91
CA ALA A 93 11.47 -0.61 -10.80
C ALA A 93 11.17 -1.93 -11.51
N CYS A 94 11.25 -1.93 -12.84
CA CYS A 94 11.02 -3.11 -13.67
C CYS A 94 12.24 -4.06 -13.61
N PRO A 95 12.07 -5.36 -13.30
CA PRO A 95 13.18 -6.31 -13.27
C PRO A 95 13.73 -6.67 -14.65
N ASN A 96 12.99 -6.38 -15.72
CA ASN A 96 13.35 -6.78 -17.09
C ASN A 96 14.20 -5.73 -17.82
N CYS A 97 13.85 -4.45 -17.67
CA CYS A 97 14.52 -3.34 -18.37
C CYS A 97 15.10 -2.28 -17.43
N GLY A 98 14.88 -2.37 -16.12
CA GLY A 98 15.39 -1.42 -15.13
C GLY A 98 14.62 -0.09 -15.07
N ASP A 99 13.58 0.09 -15.88
CA ASP A 99 12.78 1.31 -15.92
C ASP A 99 12.04 1.56 -14.60
N ILE A 100 12.04 2.82 -14.15
CA ILE A 100 11.28 3.28 -12.98
C ILE A 100 10.00 3.95 -13.49
N PHE A 101 8.86 3.51 -12.98
CA PHE A 101 7.56 4.02 -13.43
C PHE A 101 6.53 4.03 -12.29
N ILE A 102 5.49 4.85 -12.49
CA ILE A 102 4.32 4.91 -11.62
C ILE A 102 3.14 4.31 -12.41
N PRO A 103 2.54 3.19 -11.97
CA PRO A 103 1.35 2.64 -12.60
C PRO A 103 0.15 3.56 -12.37
N SER A 104 -0.95 3.37 -13.12
CA SER A 104 -2.20 4.06 -12.78
C SER A 104 -2.71 3.63 -11.39
N PHE A 105 -3.43 4.52 -10.71
CA PHE A 105 -3.97 4.24 -9.36
C PHE A 105 -4.80 2.95 -9.29
N LEU A 106 -5.59 2.67 -10.33
CA LEU A 106 -6.39 1.46 -10.42
C LEU A 106 -5.52 0.21 -10.60
N ALA A 107 -4.53 0.26 -11.50
CA ALA A 107 -3.59 -0.84 -11.69
C ALA A 107 -2.74 -1.10 -10.46
N PHE A 108 -2.38 -0.04 -9.72
CA PHE A 108 -1.74 -0.14 -8.41
C PHE A 108 -2.65 -0.92 -7.44
N ASN A 109 -3.87 -0.46 -7.17
CA ASN A 109 -4.73 -1.06 -6.15
C ASN A 109 -5.13 -2.51 -6.44
N LEU A 110 -5.40 -2.85 -7.71
CA LEU A 110 -5.89 -4.19 -8.08
C LEU A 110 -4.78 -5.21 -8.35
N ALA A 111 -3.51 -4.78 -8.43
CA ALA A 111 -2.43 -5.71 -8.73
C ALA A 111 -2.13 -6.63 -7.53
N PRO A 112 -1.92 -7.95 -7.78
CA PRO A 112 -1.36 -8.84 -6.79
C PRO A 112 -0.03 -8.31 -6.27
N HIS A 113 0.13 -8.29 -4.96
CA HIS A 113 1.30 -7.70 -4.32
C HIS A 113 1.78 -8.52 -3.12
N THR A 114 3.05 -8.31 -2.80
CA THR A 114 3.73 -8.68 -1.56
C THR A 114 4.29 -7.38 -0.96
N PRO A 115 4.75 -7.35 0.30
CA PRO A 115 5.24 -6.12 0.91
C PRO A 115 6.29 -5.39 0.07
N LYS A 116 7.13 -6.08 -0.72
CA LYS A 116 8.19 -5.46 -1.53
C LYS A 116 7.93 -5.44 -3.04
N PHE A 117 6.93 -6.16 -3.54
CA PHE A 117 6.73 -6.32 -4.98
C PHE A 117 5.26 -6.25 -5.39
N ARG A 118 5.00 -5.67 -6.55
CA ARG A 118 3.66 -5.61 -7.15
C ARG A 118 3.68 -6.11 -8.59
N LYS A 119 2.71 -6.94 -8.97
CA LYS A 119 2.63 -7.53 -10.33
C LYS A 119 2.04 -6.52 -11.32
N LEU A 120 2.91 -5.79 -12.01
CA LEU A 120 2.57 -4.68 -12.90
C LEU A 120 3.07 -4.94 -14.33
N THR A 121 2.44 -4.28 -15.29
CA THR A 121 2.91 -4.21 -16.68
C THR A 121 3.81 -2.99 -16.81
N CYS A 122 5.07 -3.19 -17.20
CA CYS A 122 6.00 -2.09 -17.43
C CYS A 122 5.61 -1.30 -18.70
N PRO A 123 5.47 0.04 -18.64
CA PRO A 123 5.09 0.84 -19.79
C PRO A 123 6.18 0.89 -20.88
N ARG A 124 7.46 0.77 -20.49
CA ARG A 124 8.59 0.78 -21.44
C ARG A 124 8.74 -0.53 -22.21
N CYS A 125 8.70 -1.68 -21.54
CA CYS A 125 8.99 -2.98 -22.18
C CYS A 125 7.77 -3.89 -22.37
N GLY A 126 6.59 -3.50 -21.89
CA GLY A 126 5.34 -4.25 -22.02
C GLY A 126 5.25 -5.55 -21.19
N LYS A 127 6.35 -5.98 -20.55
CA LYS A 127 6.37 -7.22 -19.76
C LYS A 127 5.61 -7.04 -18.44
N ARG A 128 4.74 -8.00 -18.12
CA ARG A 128 4.04 -8.10 -16.84
C ARG A 128 4.83 -8.97 -15.87
N SER A 129 5.33 -8.38 -14.79
CA SER A 129 6.19 -9.05 -13.81
C SER A 129 6.02 -8.47 -12.41
N TYR A 130 6.59 -9.11 -11.39
CA TYR A 130 6.71 -8.52 -10.06
C TYR A 130 7.78 -7.42 -10.07
N CYS A 131 7.32 -6.17 -10.10
CA CYS A 131 8.18 -4.99 -10.06
C CYS A 131 8.51 -4.64 -8.61
N LEU A 132 9.76 -4.25 -8.38
CA LEU A 132 10.25 -3.88 -7.05
C LEU A 132 9.67 -2.52 -6.68
N GLU A 133 9.09 -2.43 -5.49
CA GLU A 133 8.61 -1.18 -4.93
C GLU A 133 9.78 -0.40 -4.30
N ILE A 134 9.88 0.88 -4.65
CA ILE A 134 10.89 1.79 -4.11
C ILE A 134 10.21 3.08 -3.62
N SER A 135 10.84 3.76 -2.65
CA SER A 135 10.39 5.08 -2.20
C SER A 135 10.53 6.07 -3.34
N ARG A 136 9.47 6.83 -3.61
CA ARG A 136 9.54 8.02 -4.44
C ARG A 136 10.46 9.04 -3.74
N GLU A 137 11.33 9.69 -4.50
CA GLU A 137 12.30 10.67 -3.96
C GLU A 137 11.60 11.88 -3.38
#